data_AF-Q9ALF1-F1
#
_entry.id   AF-Q9ALF1-F1
#
_cell.length_a   1.000
_cell.length_b   1.000
_cell.length_c   1.000
_cell.angle_alpha   90.00
_cell.angle_beta   90.00
_cell.angle_gamma   90.00
#
_symmetry.space_group_name_H-M   'P 1'
#
loop_
_entity.id
_entity.type
_entity.pdbx_description
1 polymer ?
#
loop_
_entity_poly.entity_id
_entity_poly.type
_entity_poly.pdbx_seq_one_letter_code
_entity_poly.pdbx_strand_id
1 'polypeptide(L)'
;IVGRYSDLPAKFPGVAHFHTVRLNQPSSKFYTTSILRKLCDLWEKRGSGMTNFHGSTGDLVLLGTRTEELEPLFYELTHELNWDLGGSGSNLRTPANCIGKSRCEWACYDTDAACYAMTMK
;
A
#
# COMPACT_ATOMS: atom_id res chain seq x y z
N ILE A 1 -5.26 -6.30 4.40
CA ILE A 1 -5.50 -7.10 3.16
C ILE A 1 -7.00 -7.24 2.95
N VAL A 2 -7.50 -7.18 1.71
CA VAL A 2 -8.92 -7.37 1.38
C VAL A 2 -9.07 -8.55 0.42
N GLY A 3 -9.63 -9.65 0.91
CA GLY A 3 -9.86 -10.85 0.12
C GLY A 3 -10.98 -10.65 -0.93
N ARG A 4 -10.72 -11.10 -2.16
CA ARG A 4 -11.69 -11.18 -3.25
C ARG A 4 -11.47 -12.45 -4.06
N TYR A 5 -12.58 -13.03 -4.53
CA TYR A 5 -12.62 -14.23 -5.36
C TYR A 5 -13.54 -13.97 -6.56
N SER A 6 -13.21 -14.53 -7.72
CA SER A 6 -14.11 -14.51 -8.88
C SER A 6 -15.29 -15.47 -8.66
N ASP A 7 -16.47 -15.07 -9.10
CA ASP A 7 -17.67 -15.91 -9.18
C ASP A 7 -17.63 -16.90 -10.37
N LEU A 8 -16.69 -16.72 -11.30
CA LEU A 8 -16.48 -17.55 -12.49
C LEU A 8 -15.03 -18.11 -12.56
N PRO A 9 -14.56 -18.84 -11.54
CA PRO A 9 -13.15 -19.27 -11.45
C PRO A 9 -12.75 -20.24 -12.57
N ALA A 10 -13.68 -21.04 -13.10
CA ALA A 10 -13.40 -21.94 -14.23
C ALA A 10 -13.20 -21.16 -15.56
N LYS A 11 -13.90 -20.03 -15.73
CA LYS A 11 -13.78 -19.18 -16.93
C LYS A 11 -12.57 -18.26 -16.85
N PHE A 12 -12.26 -17.76 -15.65
CA PHE A 12 -11.17 -16.83 -15.41
C PHE A 12 -10.25 -17.31 -14.27
N PRO A 13 -9.50 -18.41 -14.48
CA PRO A 13 -8.69 -19.04 -13.44
C PRO A 13 -7.58 -18.12 -12.89
N GLY A 14 -7.08 -17.18 -13.70
CA GLY A 14 -6.05 -16.21 -13.29
C GLY A 14 -6.49 -15.22 -12.20
N VAL A 15 -7.81 -15.03 -12.02
CA VAL A 15 -8.39 -14.14 -11.01
C VAL A 15 -9.32 -14.88 -10.05
N ALA A 16 -9.22 -16.22 -9.99
CA ALA A 16 -9.96 -17.03 -9.03
C ALA A 16 -9.71 -16.51 -7.60
N HIS A 17 -8.46 -16.15 -7.29
CA HIS A 17 -8.07 -15.31 -6.15
C HIS A 17 -7.55 -13.98 -6.68
N PHE A 18 -8.03 -12.87 -6.13
CA PHE A 18 -7.59 -11.55 -6.55
C PHE A 18 -7.55 -10.56 -5.38
N HIS A 19 -6.77 -10.92 -4.38
CA HIS A 19 -6.70 -10.19 -3.12
C HIS A 19 -5.99 -8.86 -3.28
N THR A 20 -6.49 -7.84 -2.59
CA THR A 20 -5.88 -6.51 -2.57
C THR A 20 -5.01 -6.34 -1.32
N VAL A 21 -3.76 -5.93 -1.50
CA VAL A 21 -2.85 -5.60 -0.40
C VAL A 21 -2.70 -4.08 -0.32
N ARG A 22 -2.85 -3.53 0.88
CA ARG A 22 -2.72 -2.10 1.16
C ARG A 22 -1.38 -1.88 1.83
N LEU A 23 -0.57 -0.96 1.32
CA LEU A 23 0.72 -0.56 1.90
C LEU A 23 0.62 0.85 2.46
N ASN A 24 1.18 1.04 3.66
CA ASN A 24 1.14 2.31 4.37
C ASN A 24 2.05 3.34 3.69
N GLN A 25 1.51 4.34 2.99
CA GLN A 25 2.29 5.31 2.23
C GLN A 25 3.11 6.26 3.13
N PRO A 26 4.26 6.79 2.67
CA PRO A 26 4.90 7.91 3.35
C PRO A 26 3.99 9.14 3.39
N SER A 27 4.10 9.94 4.46
CA SER A 27 3.38 11.21 4.58
C SER A 27 3.56 12.06 3.32
N SER A 28 2.48 12.69 2.86
CA SER A 28 2.41 13.45 1.60
C SER A 28 2.85 12.72 0.31
N LYS A 29 3.03 11.40 0.35
CA LYS A 29 3.28 10.55 -0.83
C LYS A 29 4.55 10.94 -1.60
N PHE A 30 5.59 11.38 -0.90
CA PHE A 30 6.90 11.59 -1.51
C PHE A 30 7.65 10.26 -1.69
N TYR A 31 8.23 10.06 -2.86
CA TYR A 31 8.96 8.84 -3.21
C TYR A 31 10.25 9.14 -3.95
N THR A 32 11.21 8.25 -3.82
CA THR A 32 12.34 8.14 -4.73
C THR A 32 12.04 7.09 -5.80
N THR A 33 12.63 7.23 -6.99
CA THR A 33 12.44 6.20 -8.02
C THR A 33 13.03 4.85 -7.63
N SER A 34 14.03 4.83 -6.73
CA SER A 34 14.66 3.59 -6.28
C SER A 34 13.69 2.73 -5.48
N ILE A 35 12.94 3.30 -4.54
CA ILE A 35 11.98 2.52 -3.73
C ILE A 35 10.79 2.06 -4.58
N LEU A 36 10.32 2.89 -5.52
CA LEU A 36 9.22 2.53 -6.41
C LEU A 36 9.60 1.39 -7.37
N ARG A 37 10.79 1.42 -7.96
CA ARG A 37 11.25 0.32 -8.82
C ARG A 37 11.36 -1.00 -8.06
N LYS A 38 11.96 -0.98 -6.86
CA LYS A 38 12.02 -2.17 -6.00
C LYS A 38 10.63 -2.73 -5.66
N LEU A 39 9.66 -1.85 -5.41
CA LEU A 39 8.27 -2.26 -5.17
C LEU A 39 7.62 -2.86 -6.42
N CYS A 40 7.86 -2.28 -7.60
CA CYS A 40 7.40 -2.84 -8.87
C CYS A 40 7.99 -4.24 -9.12
N ASP A 41 9.30 -4.41 -8.93
CA ASP A 41 9.98 -5.71 -9.10
C ASP A 41 9.38 -6.77 -8.16
N LEU A 42 9.15 -6.39 -6.90
CA LEU A 42 8.50 -7.25 -5.90
C LEU A 42 7.06 -7.61 -6.30
N TRP A 43 6.30 -6.62 -6.77
CA TRP A 43 4.88 -6.83 -7.12
C TRP A 43 4.68 -7.60 -8.41
N GLU A 44 5.58 -7.45 -9.40
CA GLU A 44 5.59 -8.28 -10.61
C GLU A 44 5.91 -9.73 -10.28
N LYS A 45 6.82 -9.97 -9.32
CA LYS A 45 7.16 -11.33 -8.85
C LYS A 45 6.01 -12.01 -8.11
N ARG A 46 5.23 -11.27 -7.32
CA ARG A 46 4.29 -11.83 -6.30
C ARG A 46 2.82 -11.48 -6.51
N GLY A 47 2.49 -10.75 -7.56
CA GLY A 47 1.15 -10.23 -7.77
C GLY A 47 0.83 -10.06 -9.25
N SER A 48 -0.22 -9.28 -9.52
CA SER A 48 -0.70 -9.05 -10.89
C SER A 48 0.10 -8.02 -11.68
N GLY A 49 1.02 -7.29 -11.03
CA GLY A 49 1.65 -6.09 -11.59
C GLY A 49 0.74 -4.84 -11.62
N MET A 50 -0.56 -4.96 -11.33
CA MET A 50 -1.48 -3.83 -11.32
C MET A 50 -1.52 -3.12 -9.97
N THR A 51 -1.65 -1.79 -9.98
CA THR A 51 -1.71 -0.98 -8.76
C THR A 51 -2.77 0.11 -8.84
N ASN A 52 -3.22 0.62 -7.69
CA ASN A 52 -3.81 1.96 -7.59
C ASN A 52 -2.83 2.86 -6.84
N PHE A 53 -2.57 4.04 -7.42
CA PHE A 53 -1.64 5.04 -6.93
C PHE A 53 -2.39 6.37 -6.71
N HIS A 54 -3.18 6.53 -5.64
CA HIS A 54 -3.30 5.72 -4.42
C HIS A 54 -4.77 5.32 -4.17
N GLY A 55 -5.02 4.53 -3.12
CA GLY A 55 -6.36 4.40 -2.56
C GLY A 55 -6.83 5.72 -1.93
N SER A 56 -8.15 5.95 -1.89
CA SER A 56 -8.73 7.22 -1.41
C SER A 56 -8.35 7.56 0.05
N THR A 57 -8.14 6.56 0.90
CA THR A 57 -7.65 6.77 2.27
C THR A 57 -6.18 7.21 2.31
N GLY A 58 -5.36 6.76 1.35
CA GLY A 58 -3.94 7.11 1.26
C GLY A 58 -3.05 5.97 0.81
N ASP A 59 -3.43 4.72 1.11
CA ASP A 59 -2.60 3.54 0.89
C ASP A 59 -2.15 3.39 -0.56
N LEU A 60 -0.93 2.90 -0.77
CA LEU A 60 -0.55 2.33 -2.06
C LEU A 60 -1.21 0.96 -2.17
N VAL A 61 -1.91 0.72 -3.28
CA VAL A 61 -2.71 -0.49 -3.46
C VAL A 61 -2.04 -1.42 -4.45
N LEU A 62 -1.68 -2.62 -3.99
CA LEU A 62 -1.25 -3.73 -4.84
C LEU A 62 -2.48 -4.57 -5.17
N LEU A 63 -2.90 -4.54 -6.44
CA LEU A 63 -4.22 -4.99 -6.86
C LEU A 63 -4.19 -6.40 -7.46
N GLY A 64 -4.42 -7.42 -6.63
CA GLY A 64 -4.59 -8.79 -7.09
C GLY A 64 -3.36 -9.66 -6.86
N THR A 65 -3.49 -10.54 -5.88
CA THR A 65 -2.59 -11.67 -5.64
C THR A 65 -3.39 -12.84 -5.06
N ARG A 66 -2.72 -13.97 -4.84
CA ARG A 66 -3.28 -15.22 -4.31
C ARG A 66 -2.96 -15.35 -2.82
N THR A 67 -3.63 -16.26 -2.12
CA THR A 67 -3.49 -16.42 -0.66
C THR A 67 -2.06 -16.81 -0.27
N GLU A 68 -1.48 -17.73 -1.03
CA GLU A 68 -0.15 -18.29 -0.84
C GLU A 68 0.99 -17.27 -0.99
N GLU A 69 0.75 -16.15 -1.67
CA GLU A 69 1.73 -15.08 -1.87
C GLU A 69 1.70 -14.02 -0.77
N LEU A 70 0.69 -14.01 0.11
CA LEU A 70 0.50 -12.93 1.09
C LEU A 70 1.64 -12.85 2.11
N GLU A 71 1.99 -13.98 2.73
CA GLU A 71 3.08 -14.03 3.72
C GLU A 71 4.47 -13.83 3.09
N PRO A 72 4.81 -14.47 1.94
CA PRO A 72 6.07 -14.17 1.25
C PRO A 72 6.22 -12.72 0.81
N LEU A 73 5.13 -12.09 0.34
CA LEU A 73 5.11 -10.67 0.01
C LEU A 73 5.35 -9.82 1.25
N PHE A 74 4.64 -10.11 2.35
CA PHE A 74 4.79 -9.35 3.59
C PHE A 74 6.20 -9.47 4.19
N TYR A 75 6.81 -10.65 4.11
CA TYR A 75 8.19 -10.87 4.52
C TYR A 75 9.16 -9.98 3.72
N GLU A 76 9.10 -9.99 2.39
CA GLU A 76 9.99 -9.18 1.55
C GLU A 76 9.73 -7.67 1.72
N LEU A 77 8.47 -7.24 1.89
CA LEU A 77 8.14 -5.86 2.20
C LEU A 77 8.81 -5.37 3.49
N THR A 78 8.73 -6.16 4.55
CA THR A 78 9.24 -5.77 5.87
C THR A 78 10.76 -5.91 5.98
N HIS A 79 11.34 -7.00 5.46
CA HIS A 79 12.77 -7.30 5.62
C HIS A 79 13.65 -6.60 4.58
N GLU A 80 13.16 -6.45 3.34
CA GLU A 80 13.97 -5.91 2.23
C GLU A 80 13.65 -4.44 1.95
N LEU A 81 12.39 -4.01 2.12
CA LEU A 81 11.95 -2.65 1.80
C LEU A 81 11.64 -1.79 3.04
N ASN A 82 11.64 -2.37 4.24
CA ASN A 82 11.26 -1.70 5.48
C ASN A 82 9.92 -0.97 5.36
N TRP A 83 8.93 -1.64 4.76
CA TRP A 83 7.61 -1.10 4.45
C TRP A 83 6.53 -1.99 5.06
N ASP A 84 5.59 -1.39 5.78
CA ASP A 84 4.50 -2.10 6.44
C ASP A 84 3.15 -1.98 5.69
N LEU A 85 2.22 -2.84 6.09
CA LEU A 85 0.85 -2.86 5.60
C LEU A 85 0.04 -1.67 6.10
N GLY A 86 -0.97 -1.30 5.31
CA GLY A 86 -2.00 -0.33 5.67
C GLY A 86 -3.20 -0.97 6.38
N GLY A 87 -4.10 -0.13 6.88
CA GLY A 87 -5.26 -0.54 7.68
C GLY A 87 -6.50 -0.99 6.87
N SER A 88 -7.20 -2.01 7.39
CA SER A 88 -8.54 -2.43 6.92
C SER A 88 -9.32 -3.12 8.04
N GLY A 89 -10.65 -3.00 8.05
CA GLY A 89 -11.52 -3.58 9.09
C GLY A 89 -11.95 -2.57 10.16
N SER A 90 -12.44 -3.04 11.31
CA SER A 90 -12.89 -2.16 12.42
C SER A 90 -11.70 -1.73 13.28
N ASN A 91 -10.84 -0.87 12.73
CA ASN A 91 -9.61 -0.38 13.35
C ASN A 91 -9.31 1.06 12.92
N LEU A 92 -8.25 1.64 13.50
CA LEU A 92 -7.62 2.84 12.95
C LEU A 92 -7.11 2.51 11.54
N ARG A 93 -7.48 3.36 10.59
CA ARG A 93 -7.03 3.25 9.19
C ARG A 93 -5.78 4.08 8.99
N THR A 94 -5.10 3.84 7.88
CA THR A 94 -3.91 4.57 7.48
C THR A 94 -4.16 6.08 7.48
N PRO A 95 -3.49 6.84 8.37
CA PRO A 95 -3.58 8.29 8.34
C PRO A 95 -3.03 8.86 7.03
N ALA A 96 -3.54 10.02 6.60
CA ALA A 96 -3.05 10.74 5.45
C ALA A 96 -3.15 12.25 5.68
N ASN A 97 -2.34 13.00 4.96
CA ASN A 97 -2.21 14.43 5.11
C ASN A 97 -2.01 15.14 3.76
N CYS A 98 -2.21 16.46 3.76
CA CYS A 98 -1.80 17.32 2.65
C CYS A 98 -0.30 17.59 2.70
N ILE A 99 0.25 18.16 1.62
CA ILE A 99 1.68 18.44 1.43
C ILE A 99 2.34 19.29 2.54
N GLY A 100 1.54 20.02 3.32
CA GLY A 100 2.02 20.72 4.51
C GLY A 100 3.19 21.68 4.24
N LYS A 101 4.07 21.79 5.23
CA LYS A 101 5.25 22.66 5.19
C LYS A 101 6.29 22.21 4.16
N SER A 102 6.18 20.99 3.61
CA SER A 102 7.08 20.50 2.58
C SER A 102 7.01 21.33 1.29
N ARG A 103 5.84 21.90 0.96
CA ARG A 103 5.70 22.76 -0.24
C ARG A 103 4.48 23.70 -0.25
N CYS A 104 3.98 24.11 0.91
CA CYS A 104 2.89 25.08 1.02
C CYS A 104 3.20 26.13 2.08
N GLU A 105 3.22 27.39 1.68
CA GLU A 105 3.46 28.56 2.53
C GLU A 105 2.29 28.88 3.47
N TRP A 106 1.14 28.23 3.29
CA TRP A 106 -0.05 28.37 4.15
C TRP A 106 -0.15 27.29 5.23
N ALA A 107 0.83 26.40 5.34
CA ALA A 107 0.80 25.32 6.31
C ALA A 107 1.04 25.82 7.75
N CYS A 108 -0.01 25.83 8.57
CA CYS A 108 0.04 26.32 9.94
C CYS A 108 0.82 25.40 10.92
N TYR A 109 1.01 24.12 10.59
CA TYR A 109 1.78 23.17 11.37
C TYR A 109 2.42 22.12 10.47
N ASP A 110 3.30 21.29 11.03
CA ASP A 110 3.95 20.19 10.30
C ASP A 110 2.99 18.99 10.17
N THR A 111 2.25 18.95 9.05
CA THR A 111 1.28 17.89 8.79
C THR A 111 1.96 16.54 8.55
N ASP A 112 3.16 16.52 7.98
CA ASP A 112 3.93 15.30 7.68
C ASP A 112 4.39 14.64 8.98
N ALA A 113 4.97 15.42 9.89
CA ALA A 113 5.41 14.96 11.20
C ALA A 113 4.23 14.48 12.05
N ALA A 114 3.11 15.21 12.05
CA ALA A 114 1.91 14.80 12.79
C ALA A 114 1.33 13.48 12.25
N CYS A 115 1.20 13.35 10.93
CA CYS A 115 0.70 12.14 10.28
C CYS A 115 1.59 10.93 10.59
N TYR A 116 2.91 11.08 10.44
CA TYR A 116 3.86 10.01 10.73
C TYR A 116 3.84 9.62 12.22
N ALA A 117 3.91 10.59 13.12
CA ALA A 117 3.93 10.34 14.56
C ALA A 117 2.66 9.63 15.05
N MET A 118 1.49 9.96 14.50
CA MET A 118 0.24 9.28 14.85
C MET A 118 0.09 7.90 14.22
N THR A 119 0.83 7.62 13.14
CA THR A 119 0.86 6.29 12.50
C THR A 119 1.77 5.32 13.26
N MET A 120 2.84 5.83 13.88
CA MET A 120 3.84 5.03 14.61
C MET A 120 3.51 4.81 16.09
N LYS A 121 2.43 5.41 16.60
CA LYS A 121 1.97 5.27 17.99
C LYS A 121 0.96 4.14 18.12
#